data_AF-A0A9P1C0T1-F1
#
_entry.id   AF-A0A9P1C0T1-F1
#
_cell.length_a   1.000
_cell.length_b   1.000
_cell.length_c   1.000
_cell.angle_alpha   90.00
_cell.angle_beta   90.00
_cell.angle_gamma   90.00
#
_symmetry.space_group_name_H-M   'P 1'
#
loop_
_entity.id
_entity.type
_entity.pdbx_description
1 polymer ?
#
loop_
_entity_poly.entity_id
_entity_poly.type
_entity_poly.pdbx_seq_one_letter_code
_entity_poly.pdbx_strand_id
1 'polypeptide(L)'
;MVVLMLARLPIGKLALLGIRQAARPVAKVTMAAAERSKTFQECCVSASRLMQTDRLKLPHDQAVQAGCTMLGEAVVFGVSATALIYEYHRSKDAERQRQEDAREEVRREALTHHAELRARLALLEHEIKGQREEMAAVRAEVARPKRNASPVRGDKYKRGKSGAALSN
;
A
#
# COMPACT_ATOMS: atom_id res chain seq x y z
N MET A 1 16.69 -2.31 -14.65
CA MET A 1 16.34 -2.23 -13.21
C MET A 1 17.19 -1.25 -12.39
N VAL A 2 18.50 -1.08 -12.67
CA VAL A 2 19.39 -0.21 -11.85
C VAL A 2 19.09 1.30 -12.01
N VAL A 3 18.61 1.74 -13.18
CA VAL A 3 18.25 3.16 -13.43
C VAL A 3 16.99 3.61 -12.65
N LEU A 4 16.08 2.69 -12.33
CA LEU A 4 14.89 3.00 -11.52
C LEU A 4 15.21 3.16 -10.02
N MET A 5 16.28 2.49 -9.55
CA MET A 5 16.79 2.61 -8.17
C MET A 5 17.52 3.94 -7.94
N LEU A 6 18.08 4.55 -9.01
CA LEU A 6 18.74 5.85 -8.96
C LEU A 6 17.77 7.04 -8.89
N ALA A 7 16.50 6.86 -9.25
CA ALA A 7 15.48 7.91 -9.17
C ALA A 7 14.95 8.20 -7.75
N ARG A 8 15.36 7.40 -6.75
CA ARG A 8 15.02 7.58 -5.33
C ARG A 8 16.22 7.98 -4.46
N LEU A 9 17.34 8.28 -5.11
CA LEU A 9 18.57 8.81 -4.57
C LEU A 9 18.71 10.24 -5.10
N PRO A 10 19.09 11.23 -4.30
CA PRO A 10 18.30 11.88 -3.28
C PRO A 10 18.12 13.34 -3.73
N ILE A 11 17.00 13.69 -4.38
CA ILE A 11 16.69 15.08 -4.77
C ILE A 11 16.82 16.00 -3.55
N GLY A 12 16.39 15.52 -2.37
CA GLY A 12 16.60 16.22 -1.10
C GLY A 12 18.07 16.44 -0.72
N LYS A 13 18.99 15.49 -0.98
CA LYS A 13 20.43 15.68 -0.69
C LYS A 13 21.11 16.58 -1.73
N LEU A 14 20.70 16.51 -3.01
CA LEU A 14 21.19 17.41 -4.06
C LEU A 14 20.68 18.84 -3.86
N ALA A 15 19.41 19.02 -3.50
CA ALA A 15 18.84 20.31 -3.10
C ALA A 15 19.53 20.84 -1.84
N LEU A 16 19.72 20.00 -0.81
CA LEU A 16 20.45 20.38 0.40
C LEU A 16 21.89 20.79 0.11
N LEU A 17 22.60 20.09 -0.79
CA LEU A 17 23.95 20.44 -1.23
C LEU A 17 23.97 21.74 -2.05
N GLY A 18 23.03 21.93 -2.96
CA GLY A 18 22.88 23.15 -3.76
C GLY A 18 22.57 24.37 -2.91
N ILE A 19 21.66 24.22 -1.93
CA ILE A 19 21.35 25.26 -0.94
C ILE A 19 22.58 25.55 -0.09
N ARG A 20 23.31 24.55 0.40
CA ARG A 20 24.54 24.78 1.18
C ARG A 20 25.63 25.51 0.39
N GLN A 21 25.77 25.21 -0.89
CA GLN A 21 26.78 25.83 -1.76
C GLN A 21 26.37 27.23 -2.24
N ALA A 22 25.08 27.50 -2.44
CA ALA A 22 24.58 28.83 -2.82
C ALA A 22 24.37 29.76 -1.61
N ALA A 23 23.99 29.21 -0.45
CA ALA A 23 23.70 30.03 0.73
C ALA A 23 24.96 30.61 1.39
N ARG A 24 26.12 29.94 1.28
CA ARG A 24 27.40 30.49 1.75
C ARG A 24 27.83 31.78 1.02
N PRO A 25 27.88 31.83 -0.33
CA PRO A 25 28.21 33.05 -1.05
C PRO A 25 27.13 34.13 -0.87
N VAL A 26 25.85 33.75 -0.86
CA VAL A 26 24.75 34.70 -0.62
C VAL A 26 24.85 35.33 0.77
N ALA A 27 25.04 34.52 1.82
CA ALA A 27 25.22 35.01 3.18
C ALA A 27 26.44 35.94 3.31
N LYS A 28 27.57 35.60 2.67
CA LYS A 28 28.76 36.47 2.67
C LYS A 28 28.52 37.81 1.99
N VAL A 29 27.81 37.82 0.86
CA VAL A 29 27.47 39.07 0.14
C VAL A 29 26.49 39.92 0.95
N THR A 30 25.45 39.30 1.53
CA THR A 30 24.49 40.04 2.36
C THR A 30 25.13 40.55 3.66
N MET A 31 26.02 39.78 4.28
CA MET A 31 26.80 40.24 5.45
C MET A 31 27.72 41.41 5.07
N ALA A 32 28.47 41.31 3.96
CA ALA A 32 29.36 42.38 3.52
C ALA A 32 28.61 43.67 3.13
N ALA A 33 27.39 43.55 2.61
CA ALA A 33 26.50 44.68 2.36
C ALA A 33 25.94 45.29 3.66
N ALA A 34 25.61 44.45 4.64
CA ALA A 34 25.10 44.87 5.95
C ALA A 34 26.20 45.52 6.82
N GLU A 35 27.43 45.03 6.78
CA GLU A 35 28.58 45.64 7.47
C GLU A 35 28.87 47.05 6.99
N ARG A 36 28.58 47.38 5.71
CA ARG A 36 28.75 48.74 5.17
C ARG A 36 27.59 49.67 5.49
N SER A 37 26.48 49.14 5.99
CA SER A 37 25.25 49.89 6.28
C SER A 37 25.26 50.44 7.71
N LYS A 38 25.31 51.78 7.85
CA LYS A 38 25.24 52.45 9.16
C LYS A 38 23.90 52.21 9.88
N THR A 39 22.79 52.16 9.14
CA THR A 39 21.46 51.88 9.72
C THR A 39 21.38 50.46 10.28
N PHE A 40 22.05 49.50 9.65
CA PHE A 40 22.14 48.14 10.17
C PHE A 40 23.03 48.08 11.42
N GLN A 41 24.19 48.73 11.40
CA GLN A 41 25.07 48.82 12.56
C GLN A 41 24.36 49.44 13.78
N GLU A 42 23.65 50.55 13.58
CA GLU A 42 22.88 51.22 14.64
C GLU A 42 21.73 50.34 15.15
N CYS A 43 21.04 49.62 14.26
CA CYS A 43 19.99 48.67 14.63
C CYS A 43 20.54 47.51 15.47
N CYS A 44 21.64 46.88 15.04
CA CYS A 44 22.29 45.80 15.78
C CYS A 44 22.79 46.26 17.16
N VAL A 45 23.33 47.47 17.24
CA VAL A 45 23.82 48.04 18.49
C VAL A 45 22.65 48.41 19.40
N SER A 46 21.59 48.99 18.87
CA SER A 46 20.35 49.27 19.61
C SER A 46 19.70 47.98 20.13
N ALA A 47 19.57 46.95 19.28
CA ALA A 47 19.05 45.64 19.66
C ALA A 47 19.91 44.96 20.72
N SER A 48 21.24 45.05 20.59
CA SER A 48 22.16 44.51 21.60
C SER A 48 22.03 45.21 22.95
N ARG A 49 21.72 46.52 22.95
CA ARG A 49 21.45 47.29 24.19
C ARG A 49 20.12 46.92 24.81
N LEU A 50 19.11 46.62 23.99
CA LEU A 50 17.78 46.22 24.46
C LEU A 50 17.80 44.81 25.10
N MET A 51 18.68 43.92 24.60
CA MET A 51 18.81 42.55 25.08
C MET A 51 19.87 42.37 26.20
N GLN A 52 20.67 43.40 26.51
CA GLN A 52 21.65 43.33 27.58
C GLN A 52 20.96 43.42 28.96
N THR A 53 20.77 42.28 29.62
CA THR A 53 20.80 42.21 31.10
C THR A 53 22.20 42.63 31.58
N ASP A 54 22.28 43.47 32.61
CA ASP A 54 23.39 44.36 33.03
C ASP A 54 24.84 43.81 33.16
N ARG A 55 25.14 42.56 32.79
CA ARG A 55 26.44 41.91 33.07
C ARG A 55 27.42 41.78 31.90
N LEU A 56 27.01 42.01 30.65
CA LEU A 56 27.91 41.94 29.49
C LEU A 56 27.70 43.11 28.53
N LYS A 57 28.39 44.23 28.78
CA LYS A 57 28.53 45.30 27.78
C LYS A 57 29.44 44.80 26.65
N LEU A 58 28.84 44.32 25.56
CA LEU A 58 29.61 44.05 24.34
C LEU A 58 30.03 45.38 23.68
N PRO A 59 31.30 45.52 23.26
CA PRO A 59 31.75 46.69 22.51
C PRO A 59 31.05 46.77 21.14
N HIS A 60 30.92 47.99 20.60
CA HIS A 60 30.17 48.31 19.39
C HIS A 60 30.47 47.36 18.22
N ASP A 61 31.75 47.08 17.98
CA ASP A 61 32.22 46.25 16.88
C ASP A 61 31.77 44.77 17.01
N GLN A 62 31.78 44.25 18.24
CA GLN A 62 31.34 42.87 18.51
C GLN A 62 29.82 42.71 18.33
N ALA A 63 29.03 43.73 18.69
CA ALA A 63 27.58 43.70 18.49
C ALA A 63 27.20 43.68 17.00
N VAL A 64 27.93 44.44 16.17
CA VAL A 64 27.75 44.46 14.71
C VAL A 64 28.14 43.12 14.09
N GLN A 65 29.28 42.54 14.49
CA GLN A 65 29.75 41.27 13.95
C GLN A 65 28.83 40.09 14.34
N ALA A 66 28.30 40.09 15.56
CA ALA A 66 27.29 39.12 15.98
C ALA A 66 25.99 39.28 15.17
N GLY A 67 25.56 40.52 14.93
CA GLY A 67 24.39 40.83 14.10
C GLY A 67 24.54 40.37 12.64
N CYS A 68 25.72 40.55 12.04
CA CYS A 68 26.00 40.05 10.70
C CYS A 68 25.96 38.53 10.63
N THR A 69 26.55 37.85 11.62
CA THR A 69 26.54 36.38 11.69
C THR A 69 25.11 35.84 11.76
N MET A 70 24.29 36.39 12.65
CA MET A 70 22.86 36.06 12.79
C MET A 70 22.07 36.34 11.49
N LEU A 71 22.33 37.46 10.82
CA LEU A 71 21.65 37.81 9.57
C LEU A 71 21.93 36.78 8.47
N GLY A 72 23.19 36.37 8.28
CA GLY A 72 23.50 35.38 7.26
C GLY A 72 23.01 33.98 7.61
N GLU A 73 22.99 33.60 8.89
CA GLU A 73 22.33 32.38 9.34
C GLU A 73 20.83 32.40 9.04
N ALA A 74 20.14 33.51 9.33
CA ALA A 74 18.72 33.69 9.04
C ALA A 74 18.42 33.57 7.53
N VAL A 75 19.27 34.14 6.67
CA VAL A 75 19.13 34.02 5.21
C VAL A 75 19.33 32.58 4.75
N VAL A 76 20.37 31.89 5.26
CA VAL A 76 20.63 30.48 4.94
C VAL A 76 19.45 29.61 5.35
N PHE A 77 18.93 29.79 6.58
CA PHE A 77 17.78 29.07 7.07
C PHE A 77 16.51 29.38 6.28
N GLY A 78 16.27 30.64 5.93
CA GLY A 78 15.14 31.06 5.12
C GLY A 78 15.13 30.37 3.76
N VAL A 79 16.22 30.46 3.00
CA VAL A 79 16.34 29.81 1.68
C VAL A 79 16.20 28.28 1.81
N SER A 80 16.81 27.68 2.84
CA SER A 80 16.71 26.24 3.10
C SER A 80 15.28 25.81 3.42
N ALA A 81 14.60 26.55 4.30
CA ALA A 81 13.23 26.25 4.72
C ALA A 81 12.25 26.42 3.56
N THR A 82 12.35 27.50 2.77
CA THR A 82 11.49 27.73 1.60
C THR A 82 11.65 26.61 0.57
N ALA A 83 12.89 26.22 0.25
CA ALA A 83 13.14 25.13 -0.68
C ALA A 83 12.60 23.78 -0.16
N LEU A 84 12.76 23.49 1.14
CA LEU A 84 12.23 22.28 1.75
C LEU A 84 10.69 22.25 1.72
N ILE A 85 10.05 23.37 2.02
CA ILE A 85 8.59 23.51 1.98
C ILE A 85 8.11 23.31 0.54
N TYR A 86 8.76 23.94 -0.45
CA TYR A 86 8.42 23.77 -1.86
C TYR A 86 8.48 22.31 -2.31
N GLU A 87 9.58 21.61 -2.00
CA GLU A 87 9.74 20.19 -2.32
C GLU A 87 8.77 19.30 -1.53
N TYR A 88 8.41 19.67 -0.30
CA TYR A 88 7.41 18.95 0.50
C TYR A 88 6.01 19.05 -0.12
N HIS A 89 5.59 20.23 -0.56
CA HIS A 89 4.33 20.41 -1.28
C HIS A 89 4.33 19.59 -2.57
N ARG A 90 5.39 19.69 -3.38
CA ARG A 90 5.54 18.93 -4.61
C ARG A 90 5.54 17.41 -4.39
N SER A 91 6.22 16.94 -3.34
CA SER A 91 6.33 15.51 -3.02
C SER A 91 5.00 14.94 -2.52
N LYS A 92 4.24 15.72 -1.74
CA LYS A 92 2.91 15.31 -1.26
C LYS A 92 1.94 15.00 -2.38
N ASP A 93 1.92 15.83 -3.42
CA ASP A 93 1.02 15.64 -4.55
C ASP A 93 1.41 14.38 -5.34
N ALA A 94 2.71 14.17 -5.55
CA ALA A 94 3.23 12.97 -6.21
C ALA A 94 3.00 11.68 -5.38
N GLU A 95 3.05 11.77 -4.05
CA GLU A 95 2.85 10.62 -3.17
C GLU A 95 1.38 10.25 -3.03
N ARG A 96 0.46 11.23 -3.04
CA ARG A 96 -0.98 10.97 -3.09
C ARG A 96 -1.37 10.20 -4.35
N GLN A 97 -0.91 10.65 -5.51
CA GLN A 97 -1.21 9.98 -6.77
C GLN A 97 -0.71 8.52 -6.76
N ARG A 98 0.52 8.29 -6.29
CA ARG A 98 1.08 6.94 -6.19
C ARG A 98 0.32 6.03 -5.23
N GLN A 99 -0.21 6.58 -4.13
CA GLN A 99 -1.02 5.79 -3.20
C GLN A 99 -2.38 5.42 -3.79
N GLU A 100 -2.98 6.30 -4.59
CA GLU A 100 -4.22 6.02 -5.29
C GLU A 100 -4.02 4.94 -6.36
N ASP A 101 -2.98 5.08 -7.19
CA ASP A 101 -2.64 4.10 -8.22
C ASP A 101 -2.37 2.71 -7.61
N ALA A 102 -1.60 2.65 -6.51
CA ALA A 102 -1.33 1.39 -5.82
C ALA A 102 -2.59 0.75 -5.20
N ARG A 103 -3.53 1.57 -4.71
CA ARG A 103 -4.82 1.06 -4.19
C ARG A 103 -5.71 0.53 -5.31
N GLU A 104 -5.70 1.17 -6.47
CA GLU A 104 -6.43 0.68 -7.64
C GLU A 104 -5.87 -0.65 -8.15
N GLU A 105 -4.55 -0.81 -8.16
CA GLU A 105 -3.90 -2.05 -8.60
C GLU A 105 -4.27 -3.23 -7.68
N VAL A 106 -4.15 -3.06 -6.37
CA VAL A 106 -4.59 -4.08 -5.39
C VAL A 106 -6.07 -4.41 -5.53
N ARG A 107 -6.92 -3.40 -5.81
CA ARG A 107 -8.35 -3.62 -6.00
C ARG A 107 -8.64 -4.41 -7.28
N ARG A 108 -7.90 -4.16 -8.36
CA ARG A 108 -8.01 -4.92 -9.61
C ARG A 108 -7.58 -6.36 -9.40
N GLU A 109 -6.46 -6.60 -8.73
CA GLU A 109 -5.99 -7.95 -8.39
C GLU A 109 -7.00 -8.71 -7.52
N ALA A 110 -7.59 -8.05 -6.50
CA ALA A 110 -8.62 -8.67 -5.68
C ALA A 110 -9.84 -9.08 -6.53
N LEU A 111 -10.28 -8.23 -7.46
CA LEU A 111 -11.41 -8.53 -8.35
C LEU A 111 -11.11 -9.68 -9.32
N THR A 112 -9.92 -9.74 -9.89
CA THR A 112 -9.52 -10.85 -10.78
C THR A 112 -9.45 -12.16 -10.02
N HIS A 113 -8.84 -12.16 -8.82
CA HIS A 113 -8.81 -13.35 -7.96
C HIS A 113 -10.21 -13.80 -7.55
N HIS A 114 -11.11 -12.87 -7.20
CA HIS A 114 -12.50 -13.21 -6.89
C HIS A 114 -13.24 -13.81 -8.09
N ALA A 115 -13.02 -13.30 -9.30
CA ALA A 115 -13.61 -13.86 -10.52
C ALA A 115 -13.10 -15.27 -10.81
N GLU A 116 -11.79 -15.49 -10.65
CA GLU A 116 -11.16 -16.80 -10.83
C GLU A 116 -11.67 -17.82 -9.81
N LEU A 117 -11.74 -17.44 -8.53
CA LEU A 117 -12.30 -18.28 -7.46
C LEU A 117 -13.75 -18.66 -7.75
N ARG A 118 -14.58 -17.73 -8.23
CA ARG A 118 -15.96 -18.04 -8.64
C ARG A 118 -16.01 -19.04 -9.80
N ALA A 119 -15.16 -18.88 -10.80
CA ALA A 119 -15.10 -19.81 -11.93
C ALA A 119 -14.72 -21.23 -11.47
N ARG A 120 -13.74 -21.35 -10.57
CA ARG A 120 -13.34 -22.64 -9.97
C ARG A 120 -14.46 -23.27 -9.15
N LEU A 121 -15.19 -22.48 -8.35
CA LEU A 121 -16.34 -22.96 -7.59
C LEU A 121 -17.45 -23.50 -8.51
N ALA A 122 -17.76 -22.78 -9.60
CA ALA A 122 -18.77 -23.23 -10.56
C ALA A 122 -18.40 -24.56 -11.23
N LEU A 123 -17.11 -24.77 -11.53
CA LEU A 123 -16.61 -26.04 -12.07
C LEU A 123 -16.76 -27.20 -11.07
N LEU A 124 -16.37 -26.97 -9.81
CA LEU A 124 -16.50 -27.98 -8.75
C LEU A 124 -17.97 -28.33 -8.48
N GLU A 125 -18.87 -27.35 -8.50
CA GLU A 125 -20.31 -27.59 -8.37
C GLU A 125 -20.85 -28.49 -9.49
N HIS A 126 -20.36 -28.30 -10.72
CA HIS A 126 -20.73 -29.14 -11.85
C HIS A 126 -20.21 -30.57 -11.68
N GLU A 127 -18.96 -30.75 -11.24
CA GLU A 127 -18.37 -32.06 -10.98
C GLU A 127 -19.10 -32.82 -9.86
N ILE A 128 -19.45 -32.14 -8.77
CA ILE A 128 -20.24 -32.73 -7.68
C ILE A 128 -21.62 -33.18 -8.17
N LYS A 129 -22.26 -32.41 -9.05
CA LYS A 129 -23.55 -32.82 -9.65
C LYS A 129 -23.38 -34.07 -10.50
N GLY A 130 -22.36 -34.13 -11.37
CA GLY A 130 -22.06 -35.30 -12.18
C GLY A 130 -21.79 -36.55 -11.33
N GLN A 131 -20.93 -36.45 -10.32
CA GLN A 131 -20.64 -37.56 -9.40
C GLN A 131 -21.89 -38.02 -8.63
N ARG A 132 -22.78 -37.10 -8.23
CA ARG A 132 -24.04 -37.45 -7.55
C ARG A 132 -24.98 -38.22 -8.47
N GLU A 133 -25.05 -37.86 -9.75
CA GLU A 133 -25.85 -38.54 -10.76
C GLU A 133 -25.31 -39.97 -11.02
N GLU A 134 -23.99 -40.12 -11.17
CA GLU A 134 -23.35 -41.44 -11.29
C GLU A 134 -23.61 -42.32 -10.06
N MET A 135 -23.43 -41.76 -8.86
CA MET A 135 -23.70 -42.46 -7.60
C MET A 135 -25.17 -42.81 -7.41
N ALA A 136 -26.10 -42.06 -8.01
CA ALA A 136 -27.53 -42.38 -8.01
C ALA A 136 -27.85 -43.52 -9.00
N ALA A 137 -27.23 -43.51 -10.18
CA ALA A 137 -27.37 -44.58 -11.17
C ALA A 137 -26.81 -45.92 -10.64
N VAL A 138 -25.61 -45.92 -10.05
CA VAL A 138 -25.01 -47.12 -9.44
C VAL A 138 -25.88 -47.64 -8.27
N ARG A 139 -26.39 -46.75 -7.42
CA ARG A 139 -27.32 -47.15 -6.34
C ARG A 139 -28.61 -47.77 -6.88
N ALA A 140 -29.16 -47.25 -7.98
CA ALA A 140 -30.35 -47.80 -8.63
C ALA A 140 -30.08 -49.17 -9.25
N GLU A 141 -28.88 -49.40 -9.80
CA GLU A 141 -28.47 -50.70 -10.34
C GLU A 141 -28.31 -51.75 -9.23
N VAL A 142 -27.68 -51.39 -8.10
CA VAL A 142 -27.55 -52.26 -6.93
C VAL A 142 -28.92 -52.58 -6.29
N ALA A 143 -29.88 -51.66 -6.35
CA ALA A 143 -31.24 -51.85 -5.82
C ALA A 143 -32.13 -52.78 -6.69
N ARG A 144 -31.69 -53.19 -7.89
CA ARG A 144 -32.47 -54.07 -8.77
C ARG A 144 -32.31 -55.53 -8.29
N PRO A 145 -33.36 -56.19 -7.75
CA PRO A 145 -33.22 -57.57 -7.32
C PRO A 145 -32.97 -58.46 -8.54
N LYS A 146 -32.06 -59.45 -8.41
CA LYS A 146 -31.76 -60.46 -9.44
C LYS A 146 -33.02 -61.24 -9.82
N ARG A 147 -33.81 -60.69 -10.74
CA ARG A 147 -35.02 -61.28 -11.31
C ARG A 147 -34.67 -62.17 -12.52
N ASN A 148 -33.56 -62.90 -12.44
CA ASN A 148 -33.13 -63.87 -13.46
C ASN A 148 -32.84 -65.21 -12.76
N ALA A 149 -33.88 -65.80 -12.17
CA ALA A 149 -33.92 -67.24 -11.91
C ALA A 149 -35.24 -67.73 -12.51
N SER A 150 -35.18 -68.14 -13.77
CA SER A 150 -36.31 -68.73 -14.49
C SER A 150 -36.81 -69.98 -13.76
N PRO A 151 -38.12 -70.19 -13.54
CA PRO A 151 -38.61 -71.47 -13.10
C PRO A 151 -38.49 -72.47 -14.26
N VAL A 152 -37.64 -73.46 -14.07
CA VAL A 152 -37.48 -74.62 -14.96
C VAL A 152 -38.82 -75.37 -15.04
N ARG A 153 -39.24 -75.61 -16.28
CA ARG A 153 -40.40 -76.42 -16.68
C ARG A 153 -40.16 -77.87 -16.23
N GLY A 154 -40.93 -78.35 -15.25
CA GLY A 154 -40.87 -79.70 -14.71
C GLY A 154 -42.25 -80.37 -14.78
N ASP A 155 -42.36 -81.29 -15.73
CA ASP A 155 -43.51 -82.10 -16.08
C ASP A 155 -43.69 -83.30 -15.11
N LYS A 156 -44.87 -83.95 -15.18
CA LYS A 156 -45.24 -85.32 -14.76
C LYS A 156 -46.04 -85.58 -13.45
N TYR A 157 -47.33 -85.88 -13.68
CA TYR A 157 -47.96 -87.21 -13.52
C TYR A 157 -48.10 -87.88 -12.13
N LYS A 158 -49.36 -87.96 -11.63
CA LYS A 158 -50.06 -89.17 -11.12
C LYS A 158 -51.44 -88.74 -10.57
N ARG A 159 -52.59 -89.06 -11.20
CA ARG A 159 -53.30 -90.36 -11.32
C ARG A 159 -53.99 -90.81 -10.00
N GLY A 160 -55.24 -90.37 -9.82
CA GLY A 160 -56.43 -91.20 -9.55
C GLY A 160 -56.64 -91.87 -8.18
N LYS A 161 -57.81 -91.58 -7.57
CA LYS A 161 -58.83 -92.49 -6.98
C LYS A 161 -59.67 -91.65 -5.98
N SER A 162 -60.91 -91.27 -6.30
CA SER A 162 -62.15 -92.06 -6.21
C SER A 162 -62.56 -92.39 -4.77
N GLY A 163 -63.66 -91.78 -4.32
CA GLY A 163 -64.69 -92.47 -3.56
C GLY A 163 -64.76 -92.26 -2.04
N ALA A 164 -65.91 -91.71 -1.62
CA ALA A 164 -66.70 -92.06 -0.43
C ALA A 164 -66.34 -91.46 0.95
N ALA A 165 -67.19 -90.53 1.39
CA ALA A 165 -67.87 -90.48 2.71
C ALA A 165 -68.80 -89.24 2.70
N LEU A 166 -70.07 -89.34 2.32
CA LEU A 166 -71.28 -89.66 3.10
C LEU A 166 -71.56 -88.77 4.34
N SER A 167 -72.78 -88.19 4.32
CA SER A 167 -73.67 -87.78 5.41
C SER A 167 -73.56 -86.35 5.96
N ASN A 168 -74.33 -85.40 5.41
CA ASN A 168 -75.70 -85.07 5.86
C ASN A 168 -76.42 -84.19 4.83
#